data_AF-A0A1J3F501-F1
#
_entry.id   AF-A0A1J3F501-F1
#
_cell.length_a   1.000
_cell.length_b   1.000
_cell.length_c   1.000
_cell.angle_alpha   90.00
_cell.angle_beta   90.00
_cell.angle_gamma   90.00
#
_symmetry.space_group_name_H-M   'P 1'
#
loop_
_entity.id
_entity.type
_entity.pdbx_description
1 polymer ?
#
loop_
_entity_poly.entity_id
_entity_poly.type
_entity_poly.pdbx_seq_one_letter_code
_entity_poly.pdbx_strand_id
1 'polypeptide(L)' 'LEFQGAAVAYVADIFKVPTILIKGVTDIVDGNRPTSEEFLENLAAVTANLDESVTKVIDYISGKCLSDL' A
#
# COMPACT_ATOMS: atom_id res chain seq x y z
N LEU A 1 -5.85 8.17 7.45
CA LEU A 1 -6.90 7.11 7.40
C LEU A 1 -7.02 6.60 5.97
N GLU A 2 -7.43 5.34 5.77
CA GLU A 2 -7.59 4.76 4.42
C GLU A 2 -9.04 4.42 4.11
N PHE A 3 -9.41 4.59 2.85
CA PHE A 3 -10.80 4.55 2.42
C PHE A 3 -11.14 3.38 1.48
N GLN A 4 -10.15 2.68 0.93
CA GLN A 4 -10.35 1.73 -0.18
C GLN A 4 -9.92 0.30 0.15
N GLY A 5 -8.88 0.10 0.97
CA GLY A 5 -8.27 -1.22 1.21
C GLY A 5 -9.26 -2.27 1.72
N ALA A 6 -10.16 -1.90 2.64
CA ALA A 6 -11.18 -2.81 3.16
C ALA A 6 -12.20 -3.24 2.10
N ALA A 7 -12.59 -2.35 1.19
CA ALA A 7 -13.52 -2.67 0.11
C ALA A 7 -12.87 -3.61 -0.92
N VAL A 8 -11.60 -3.39 -1.25
CA VAL A 8 -10.82 -4.29 -2.13
C VAL A 8 -10.70 -5.69 -1.50
N ALA A 9 -10.32 -5.76 -0.22
CA ALA A 9 -10.21 -7.02 0.50
C ALA A 9 -11.55 -7.76 0.60
N TYR A 10 -12.65 -7.03 0.80
CA TYR A 10 -14.00 -7.60 0.83
C TYR A 10 -14.36 -8.30 -0.49
N VAL A 11 -14.15 -7.64 -1.63
CA VAL A 11 -14.43 -8.24 -2.94
C VAL A 11 -13.51 -9.43 -3.21
N ALA A 12 -12.23 -9.34 -2.87
CA ALA A 12 -11.30 -10.45 -3.01
C ALA A 12 -11.71 -11.69 -2.19
N ASP A 13 -12.21 -11.48 -0.98
CA ASP A 13 -12.70 -12.58 -0.13
C ASP A 13 -13.96 -13.25 -0.70
N ILE A 14 -14.85 -12.52 -1.38
CA ILE A 14 -16.01 -13.12 -2.08
C ILE A 14 -15.55 -14.17 -3.10
N PHE A 15 -14.50 -13.87 -3.85
CA PHE A 15 -13.98 -14.75 -4.89
C PHE A 15 -12.85 -15.68 -4.41
N LYS A 16 -12.48 -15.61 -3.13
CA LYS A 16 -11.37 -16.37 -2.53
C LYS A 16 -10.05 -16.19 -3.30
N VAL A 17 -9.80 -14.97 -3.77
CA VAL A 17 -8.56 -14.60 -4.45
C VAL A 17 -7.56 -14.04 -3.43
N PRO A 18 -6.34 -14.60 -3.32
CA PRO A 18 -5.29 -14.05 -2.46
C PRO A 18 -5.04 -12.57 -2.76
N THR A 19 -4.96 -11.74 -1.71
CA THR A 19 -4.83 -10.28 -1.87
C THR A 19 -3.80 -9.73 -0.89
N ILE A 20 -2.91 -8.88 -1.39
CA ILE A 20 -1.91 -8.13 -0.62
C ILE A 20 -2.24 -6.64 -0.78
N LEU A 21 -2.21 -5.90 0.32
CA LEU A 21 -2.38 -4.44 0.34
C LEU A 21 -1.05 -3.80 0.76
N ILE A 22 -0.50 -2.92 -0.07
CA ILE A 22 0.74 -2.17 0.21
C ILE A 22 0.39 -0.68 0.24
N LYS A 23 0.88 0.02 1.26
CA LYS A 23 0.57 1.43 1.51
C LYS A 23 1.83 2.23 1.80
N GLY A 24 1.95 3.40 1.17
CA GLY A 24 2.88 4.45 1.58
C GLY A 24 2.24 5.39 2.61
N VAL A 25 2.96 5.70 3.69
CA VAL A 25 2.52 6.67 4.70
C VAL A 25 2.92 8.08 4.27
N THR A 26 1.93 8.91 3.96
CA THR A 26 2.09 10.29 3.49
C THR A 26 1.95 11.33 4.60
N ASP A 27 1.22 11.00 5.65
CA ASP A 27 0.89 11.90 6.75
C ASP A 27 0.77 11.11 8.06
N ILE A 28 1.12 11.77 9.16
CA ILE A 28 1.05 11.22 10.52
C ILE A 28 -0.19 11.78 11.20
N VAL A 29 -1.24 10.97 11.28
CA VAL A 29 -2.57 11.38 11.74
C VAL A 29 -2.56 11.87 13.20
N ASP A 30 -1.71 11.29 14.03
CA ASP A 30 -1.47 11.66 15.43
C ASP A 30 -0.31 12.66 15.60
N GLY A 31 0.20 13.21 14.50
CA GLY A 31 1.24 14.22 14.47
C GLY A 31 0.71 15.62 14.77
N ASN A 32 1.64 16.56 14.90
CA ASN A 32 1.34 17.96 15.21
C ASN A 32 1.09 18.83 13.95
N ARG A 33 1.05 18.22 12.76
CA ARG A 33 0.98 18.91 11.47
C ARG A 33 -0.40 18.73 10.81
N PRO A 34 -0.89 19.71 10.02
CA PRO A 34 -2.09 19.51 9.23
C PRO A 34 -1.90 18.36 8.21
N THR A 35 -2.79 17.37 8.27
CA THR A 35 -2.69 16.15 7.43
C THR A 35 -2.67 16.45 5.94
N SER A 36 -3.44 17.44 5.47
CA SER A 36 -3.48 17.84 4.06
C SER A 36 -2.17 18.42 3.56
N GLU A 37 -1.46 19.17 4.40
CA GLU A 37 -0.19 19.79 4.04
C GLU A 37 0.92 18.75 4.00
N GLU A 38 1.00 17.91 5.04
CA GLU A 38 1.96 16.83 5.11
C GLU A 38 1.76 15.80 4.00
N PHE A 39 0.50 15.47 3.70
CA PHE A 39 0.15 14.64 2.55
C PHE A 39 0.73 15.19 1.25
N LEU A 40 0.46 16.46 0.93
CA LEU A 40 0.90 17.07 -0.32
C LEU A 40 2.42 17.21 -0.42
N GLU A 41 3.08 17.56 0.69
CA GLU A 41 4.53 17.68 0.76
C GLU A 41 5.22 16.34 0.54
N ASN A 42 4.71 15.28 1.16
CA ASN A 42 5.33 13.97 1.13
C ASN A 42 4.92 13.12 -0.08
N LEU A 43 3.83 13.48 -0.77
CA LEU A 43 3.21 12.63 -1.80
C LEU A 43 4.21 12.15 -2.84
N ALA A 44 5.04 13.04 -3.37
CA ALA A 44 6.01 12.70 -4.41
C ALA A 44 7.09 11.72 -3.90
N ALA A 45 7.67 12.00 -2.74
CA ALA A 45 8.72 11.15 -2.16
C ALA A 45 8.19 9.78 -1.74
N VAL A 46 7.01 9.75 -1.11
CA VAL A 46 6.37 8.50 -0.67
C VAL A 46 5.91 7.67 -1.86
N THR A 47 5.43 8.29 -2.94
CA THR A 47 5.06 7.57 -4.16
C THR A 47 6.29 6.95 -4.83
N ALA A 48 7.42 7.66 -4.88
CA ALA A 48 8.68 7.09 -5.40
C ALA A 48 9.17 5.90 -4.57
N ASN A 49 9.09 5.99 -3.24
CA ASN A 49 9.44 4.89 -2.34
C ASN A 49 8.47 3.70 -2.47
N LEU A 50 7.18 3.98 -2.70
CA LEU A 50 6.17 2.96 -2.92
C LEU A 50 6.41 2.23 -4.25
N ASP A 51 6.76 2.96 -5.31
CA ASP A 51 7.14 2.41 -6.62
C ASP A 51 8.31 1.43 -6.48
N GLU A 52 9.42 1.87 -5.87
CA GLU A 52 10.59 1.01 -5.62
C GLU A 52 10.23 -0.22 -4.78
N SER A 53 9.39 -0.06 -3.75
CA SER A 53 8.96 -1.16 -2.89
C SER A 53 8.09 -2.17 -3.64
N VAL A 54 7.17 -1.70 -4.48
CA VAL A 54 6.29 -2.56 -5.29
C VAL A 54 7.11 -3.32 -6.34
N THR A 55 8.10 -2.69 -6.99
CA THR A 55 9.02 -3.38 -7.89
C THR A 55 9.70 -4.56 -7.19
N LYS A 56 10.24 -4.34 -5.98
CA LYS A 56 10.88 -5.41 -5.18
C LYS A 56 9.91 -6.52 -4.80
N VAL A 57 8.65 -6.19 -4.49
CA VAL A 57 7.62 -7.20 -4.19
C VAL A 57 7.30 -8.04 -5.43
N ILE A 58 7.16 -7.42 -6.60
CA ILE A 58 6.92 -8.12 -7.86
C ILE A 58 8.10 -9.06 -8.16
N ASP A 59 9.34 -8.58 -8.06
CA ASP A 59 10.54 -9.38 -8.25
C ASP A 59 10.61 -10.55 -7.26
N TYR A 60 10.24 -10.33 -6.00
CA TYR A 60 10.21 -11.37 -4.98
C TYR A 60 9.15 -12.45 -5.27
N ILE A 61 7.98 -12.08 -5.78
CA ILE A 61 6.88 -13.01 -6.07
C ILE A 61 7.13 -13.80 -7.37
N SER A 62 7.86 -13.22 -8.32
CA SER A 62 8.12 -13.83 -9.62
C SER A 62 8.71 -15.25 -9.49
N GLY A 63 8.02 -16.24 -10.07
CA GLY A 63 8.43 -17.64 -10.04
C GLY A 63 8.08 -18.41 -8.76
N LYS A 64 7.41 -17.80 -7.77
CA LYS A 64 6.99 -18.47 -6.53
C LYS A 64 5.55 -18.96 -6.57
N CYS A 65 5.26 -20.01 -5.81
CA CYS A 65 3.89 -20.38 -5.46
C CYS A 65 3.40 -19.54 -4.28
N LEU A 66 2.08 -19.46 -4.10
CA LEU A 66 1.47 -18.77 -2.95
C LEU A 66 1.96 -19.33 -1.60
N SER A 67 2.27 -20.63 -1.54
CA SER A 67 2.81 -21.28 -0.34
C SER A 67 4.22 -20.82 0.04
N ASP A 68 4.93 -20.17 -0.88
CA ASP A 68 6.31 -19.70 -0.69
C ASP A 68 6.35 -18.20 -0.33
N LEU A 69 5.17 -17.57 -0.23
CA LEU A 69 4.98 -16.18 0.16
C LEU A 69 4.75 -16.03 1.67
#